data_AF-A0A966MZM8-F1
#
_entry.id   AF-A0A966MZM8-F1
#
_cell.length_a   1.000
_cell.length_b   1.000
_cell.length_c   1.000
_cell.angle_alpha   90.00
_cell.angle_beta   90.00
_cell.angle_gamma   90.00
#
_symmetry.space_group_name_H-M   'P 1'
#
loop_
_entity.id
_entity.type
_entity.pdbx_description
1 polymer ?
#
loop_
_entity_poly.entity_id
_entity_poly.type
_entity_poly.pdbx_seq_one_letter_code
_entity_poly.pdbx_strand_id
1 'polypeptide(L)'
;MSIKTTTIENETRLGIYVWEMPDGRWIGDDEGNYLSVTAMKGNKSKIDALAREVRSYGIYDGQPKFLEGRRKIDDEEFQYQQQRLEWGLIPDPLDIGNYKDEMRKAKK
;
A
#
# COMPACT_ATOMS: atom_id res chain seq x y z
N MET A 1 -14.60 26.28 -3.42
CA MET A 1 -13.36 25.52 -3.71
C MET A 1 -13.73 24.06 -3.67
N SER A 2 -13.98 23.45 -4.83
CA SER A 2 -14.46 22.07 -4.93
C SER A 2 -13.26 21.16 -5.04
N ILE A 3 -12.89 20.50 -3.93
CA ILE A 3 -11.83 19.51 -3.91
C ILE A 3 -12.34 18.32 -4.72
N LYS A 4 -11.84 18.16 -5.95
CA LYS A 4 -12.14 16.99 -6.78
C LYS A 4 -11.38 15.81 -6.17
N THR A 5 -12.05 15.03 -5.35
CA THR A 5 -11.59 13.69 -4.96
C THR A 5 -11.61 12.83 -6.23
N THR A 6 -10.49 12.81 -6.95
CA THR A 6 -10.28 11.86 -8.06
C THR A 6 -10.25 10.47 -7.43
N THR A 7 -11.38 9.78 -7.47
CA THR A 7 -11.44 8.36 -7.18
C THR A 7 -10.51 7.68 -8.19
N ILE A 8 -9.38 7.19 -7.71
CA ILE A 8 -8.43 6.40 -8.49
C ILE A 8 -9.16 5.10 -8.83
N GLU A 9 -9.76 5.06 -10.02
CA GLU A 9 -10.44 3.87 -10.52
C GLU A 9 -9.41 2.75 -10.64
N ASN A 10 -9.70 1.59 -10.04
CA ASN A 10 -8.73 0.57 -9.72
C ASN A 10 -7.99 0.02 -10.96
N GLU A 11 -6.71 0.35 -11.14
CA GLU A 11 -5.98 0.01 -12.36
C GLU A 11 -5.19 -1.32 -12.30
N THR A 12 -5.03 -1.95 -11.12
CA THR A 12 -4.41 -3.28 -11.04
C THR A 12 -5.07 -4.17 -9.99
N ARG A 13 -5.27 -5.46 -10.34
CA ARG A 13 -5.79 -6.46 -9.39
C ARG A 13 -4.74 -6.90 -8.38
N LEU A 14 -3.47 -6.56 -8.56
CA LEU A 14 -2.37 -6.92 -7.67
C LEU A 14 -2.15 -5.82 -6.63
N GLY A 15 -1.89 -6.21 -5.38
CA GLY A 15 -1.60 -5.27 -4.32
C GLY A 15 -1.33 -5.98 -3.01
N ILE A 16 -1.56 -5.26 -1.92
CA ILE A 16 -1.29 -5.73 -0.56
C ILE A 16 -2.55 -5.61 0.28
N TYR A 17 -2.80 -6.62 1.11
CA TYR A 17 -3.74 -6.53 2.20
C TYR A 17 -3.03 -6.15 3.49
N VAL A 18 -3.57 -5.18 4.21
CA VAL A 18 -3.20 -4.80 5.59
C VAL A 18 -4.41 -4.97 6.49
N TRP A 19 -4.22 -4.98 7.81
CA TRP A 19 -5.34 -4.98 8.75
C TRP A 19 -5.57 -3.57 9.31
N GLU A 20 -6.75 -3.01 9.04
CA GLU A 20 -7.16 -1.67 9.47
C GLU A 20 -8.05 -1.77 10.71
N MET A 21 -7.60 -1.14 11.80
CA MET A 21 -8.32 -1.04 13.06
C MET A 21 -9.50 -0.05 12.94
N PRO A 22 -10.47 -0.08 13.86
CA PRO A 22 -11.62 0.86 13.85
C PRO A 22 -11.22 2.35 13.88
N ASP A 23 -10.07 2.66 14.47
CA ASP A 23 -9.47 4.00 14.56
C ASP A 23 -8.75 4.44 13.26
N GLY A 24 -8.74 3.57 12.23
CA GLY A 24 -8.10 3.83 10.93
C GLY A 24 -6.60 3.51 10.87
N ARG A 25 -5.98 3.17 12.00
CA ARG A 25 -4.57 2.73 12.05
C ARG A 25 -4.41 1.30 11.54
N TRP A 26 -3.23 0.98 10.99
CA TRP A 26 -2.90 -0.36 10.55
C TRP A 26 -2.08 -1.10 11.59
N ILE A 27 -2.24 -2.43 11.66
CA ILE A 27 -1.43 -3.27 12.54
C ILE A 27 0.00 -3.33 12.01
N GLY A 28 0.97 -3.01 12.87
CA GLY A 28 2.40 -3.04 12.59
C GLY A 28 3.21 -2.85 13.87
N ASP A 29 4.52 -2.87 13.74
CA ASP A 29 5.46 -2.53 14.81
C ASP A 29 5.79 -1.02 14.86
N ASP A 30 6.57 -0.65 15.87
CA ASP A 30 7.00 0.73 16.13
C ASP A 30 7.95 1.29 15.06
N GLU A 31 8.60 0.41 14.29
CA GLU A 31 9.50 0.77 13.19
C GLU A 31 8.74 1.02 11.88
N GLY A 32 7.42 0.84 11.89
CA GLY A 32 6.56 1.09 10.74
C GLY A 32 6.44 -0.10 9.79
N ASN A 33 6.84 -1.32 10.21
CA ASN A 33 6.54 -2.51 9.42
C ASN A 33 5.12 -2.99 9.71
N TYR A 34 4.27 -2.94 8.70
CA TYR A 34 2.87 -3.34 8.82
C TYR A 34 2.67 -4.81 8.51
N LEU A 35 1.87 -5.47 9.35
CA LEU A 35 1.41 -6.83 9.11
C LEU A 35 0.57 -6.85 7.83
N SER A 36 1.11 -7.50 6.81
CA SER A 36 0.60 -7.38 5.45
C SER A 36 0.83 -8.63 4.61
N VAL A 37 -0.01 -8.82 3.59
CA VAL A 37 0.11 -9.93 2.66
C VAL A 37 -0.11 -9.49 1.22
N THR A 38 0.86 -9.79 0.35
CA THR A 38 0.73 -9.53 -1.10
C THR A 38 -0.26 -10.52 -1.71
N ALA A 39 -1.29 -10.01 -2.37
CA ALA A 39 -2.31 -10.82 -3.01
C ALA A 39 -3.06 -10.07 -4.13
N MET A 40 -3.80 -10.82 -4.95
CA MET A 40 -4.79 -10.21 -5.82
C MET A 40 -6.03 -9.77 -5.03
N LYS A 41 -6.68 -8.69 -5.47
CA LYS A 41 -7.94 -8.20 -4.93
C LYS A 41 -8.98 -9.33 -4.94
N GLY A 42 -9.52 -9.63 -3.77
CA GLY A 42 -10.52 -10.67 -3.54
C GLY A 42 -9.94 -12.06 -3.24
N ASN A 43 -8.62 -12.21 -3.09
CA ASN A 43 -8.03 -13.50 -2.74
C ASN A 43 -8.36 -13.89 -1.28
N LYS A 44 -9.47 -14.62 -1.11
CA LYS A 44 -9.98 -15.06 0.18
C LYS A 44 -8.95 -15.84 0.99
N SER A 45 -8.17 -16.71 0.36
CA SER A 45 -7.16 -17.52 1.07
C SER A 45 -6.10 -16.65 1.75
N LYS A 46 -5.61 -15.61 1.07
CA LYS A 46 -4.64 -14.66 1.63
C LYS A 46 -5.26 -13.76 2.69
N ILE A 47 -6.50 -13.31 2.49
CA ILE A 47 -7.24 -12.53 3.49
C ILE A 47 -7.47 -13.35 4.77
N ASP A 48 -7.85 -14.62 4.65
CA ASP A 48 -8.09 -15.51 5.78
C ASP A 48 -6.81 -15.80 6.55
N ALA A 49 -5.68 -15.98 5.83
CA ALA A 49 -4.37 -16.11 6.44
C ALA A 49 -3.98 -14.86 7.25
N LEU A 50 -4.18 -13.66 6.68
CA LEU A 50 -3.95 -12.40 7.39
C LEU A 50 -4.84 -12.30 8.65
N ALA A 51 -6.14 -12.58 8.53
CA ALA A 51 -7.07 -12.53 9.65
C ALA A 51 -6.68 -13.52 10.77
N ARG A 52 -6.19 -14.70 10.41
CA ARG A 52 -5.71 -15.71 11.37
C ARG A 52 -4.49 -15.23 12.14
N GLU A 53 -3.54 -14.63 11.44
CA GLU A 53 -2.33 -14.07 12.05
C GLU A 53 -2.68 -12.93 13.02
N VAL A 54 -3.54 -11.99 12.58
CA VAL A 54 -4.05 -10.90 13.43
C VAL A 54 -4.72 -11.43 14.70
N ARG A 55 -5.55 -12.47 14.58
CA ARG A 55 -6.18 -13.11 15.74
C ARG A 55 -5.19 -13.81 16.66
N SER A 56 -4.08 -14.32 16.14
CA SER A 56 -3.01 -14.91 16.95
C SER A 56 -2.36 -13.87 17.88
N TYR A 57 -2.41 -12.58 17.53
CA TYR A 57 -2.00 -11.47 18.39
C TYR A 57 -3.09 -11.00 19.37
N GLY A 58 -4.23 -11.70 19.44
CA GLY A 58 -5.35 -11.35 20.32
C GLY A 58 -6.21 -10.19 19.81
N ILE A 59 -6.07 -9.82 18.53
CA ILE A 59 -6.83 -8.74 17.91
C ILE A 59 -8.01 -9.33 17.14
N TYR A 60 -9.22 -8.93 17.54
CA TYR A 60 -10.47 -9.43 16.95
C TYR A 60 -11.27 -8.35 16.20
N ASP A 61 -10.95 -7.08 16.47
CA ASP A 61 -11.54 -5.92 15.83
C ASP A 61 -10.79 -5.52 14.55
N GLY A 62 -11.43 -4.73 13.70
CA GLY A 62 -10.88 -4.22 12.45
C GLY A 62 -11.23 -5.08 11.23
N GLN A 63 -10.59 -4.79 10.11
CA GLN A 63 -10.93 -5.37 8.81
C GLN A 63 -9.74 -5.43 7.85
N PRO A 64 -9.71 -6.38 6.90
CA PRO A 64 -8.71 -6.40 5.86
C PRO A 64 -8.92 -5.24 4.87
N LYS A 65 -7.91 -4.42 4.68
CA LYS A 65 -7.88 -3.31 3.73
C LYS A 65 -6.99 -3.65 2.55
N PHE A 66 -7.52 -3.53 1.32
CA PHE A 66 -6.73 -3.71 0.11
C PHE A 66 -6.10 -2.39 -0.34
N LEU A 67 -4.79 -2.41 -0.55
CA LEU A 67 -3.99 -1.34 -1.11
C LEU A 67 -3.55 -1.76 -2.51
N GLU A 68 -4.19 -1.17 -3.52
CA GLU A 68 -3.92 -1.46 -4.92
C GLU A 68 -2.55 -0.93 -5.37
N GLY A 69 -1.86 -1.68 -6.24
CA GLY A 69 -0.60 -1.24 -6.87
C GLY A 69 0.59 -1.07 -5.92
N ARG A 70 0.42 -1.32 -4.61
CA ARG A 70 1.51 -1.24 -3.63
C ARG A 70 2.29 -2.54 -3.56
N ARG A 71 3.60 -2.43 -3.34
CA ARG A 71 4.52 -3.55 -3.09
C ARG A 71 5.19 -3.38 -1.73
N LYS A 72 5.64 -4.49 -1.13
CA LYS A 72 6.58 -4.43 0.00
C LYS A 72 7.94 -4.05 -0.60
N ILE A 73 8.61 -3.13 0.06
CA ILE A 73 9.98 -2.76 -0.23
C ILE A 73 10.83 -3.17 0.98
N ASP A 74 12.08 -3.50 0.74
CA ASP A 74 13.05 -3.81 1.79
C ASP A 74 13.70 -2.51 2.30
N ASP A 75 14.40 -2.56 3.44
CA ASP A 75 15.03 -1.38 4.06
C ASP A 75 16.01 -0.67 3.12
N GLU A 76 16.76 -1.43 2.32
CA GLU A 76 17.70 -0.86 1.33
C GLU A 76 16.95 -0.06 0.25
N GLU A 77 15.85 -0.60 -0.26
CA GLU A 77 14.98 0.09 -1.22
C GLU A 77 14.32 1.32 -0.59
N PHE A 78 13.90 1.23 0.68
CA PHE A 78 13.33 2.36 1.39
C PHE A 78 14.32 3.51 1.54
N GLN A 79 15.56 3.23 1.96
CA GLN A 79 16.62 4.23 2.07
C GLN A 79 16.94 4.87 0.71
N TYR A 80 16.98 4.05 -0.35
CA TYR A 80 17.19 4.55 -1.70
C TYR A 80 16.05 5.49 -2.15
N GLN A 81 14.80 5.14 -1.86
CA GLN A 81 13.65 6.00 -2.17
C GLN A 81 13.66 7.30 -1.37
N GLN A 82 14.05 7.27 -0.08
CA GLN A 82 14.22 8.47 0.74
C GLN A 82 15.31 9.38 0.17
N GLN A 83 16.45 8.82 -0.21
CA GLN A 83 17.54 9.58 -0.80
C GLN A 83 17.13 10.22 -2.14
N ARG A 84 16.32 9.53 -2.95
CA ARG A 84 15.76 10.09 -4.18
C ARG A 84 14.77 11.22 -3.91
N LEU A 85 13.93 11.09 -2.88
CA LEU A 85 13.05 12.16 -2.44
C LEU A 85 13.86 13.40 -2.01
N GLU A 86 14.94 13.22 -1.25
CA GLU A 86 15.85 14.31 -0.85
C GLU A 86 16.51 14.97 -2.06
N TRP A 87 16.82 14.21 -3.11
CA TRP A 87 17.35 14.73 -4.37
C TRP A 87 16.28 15.37 -5.27
N GLY A 88 15.02 15.47 -4.82
CA GLY A 88 13.91 15.99 -5.61
C GLY A 88 13.54 15.10 -6.80
N LEU A 89 14.01 13.85 -6.81
CA LEU A 89 13.65 12.84 -7.78
C LEU A 89 12.38 12.11 -7.30
N ILE A 90 11.66 11.53 -8.26
CA ILE A 90 10.55 10.62 -7.97
C ILE A 90 11.09 9.52 -7.04
N PRO A 91 10.49 9.23 -5.86
CA PRO A 91 11.09 8.31 -4.89
C PRO A 91 11.27 6.89 -5.46
N ASP A 92 10.21 6.28 -5.96
CA ASP A 92 10.24 4.93 -6.55
C ASP A 92 10.18 5.03 -8.10
N PRO A 93 11.25 4.64 -8.82
CA PRO A 93 11.30 4.76 -10.28
C PRO A 93 10.43 3.70 -10.97
N LEU A 94 10.01 2.67 -10.25
CA LEU A 94 9.17 1.58 -10.72
C LEU A 94 7.72 1.77 -10.28
N ASP A 95 7.38 2.84 -9.56
CA ASP A 95 6.03 3.08 -9.09
C ASP A 95 5.12 3.41 -10.27
N ILE A 96 4.19 2.50 -10.51
CA ILE A 96 3.27 2.55 -11.64
C ILE A 96 2.37 3.79 -11.54
N GLY A 97 2.13 4.31 -10.34
CA GLY A 97 1.37 5.55 -10.12
C GLY A 97 2.11 6.77 -10.68
N ASN A 98 3.40 6.90 -10.38
CA ASN A 98 4.18 8.05 -10.84
C ASN A 98 4.55 7.99 -12.34
N TYR A 99 4.90 6.82 -12.87
CA TYR A 99 5.15 6.64 -14.32
C TYR A 99 3.93 7.06 -15.16
N LYS A 100 2.71 6.82 -14.65
CA LYS A 100 1.47 7.23 -15.32
C LYS A 100 1.22 8.73 -15.23
N ASP A 101 1.57 9.39 -14.13
CA ASP A 101 1.45 10.86 -14.01
C ASP A 101 2.37 11.57 -15.01
N GLU A 102 3.61 11.08 -15.16
CA GLU A 102 4.57 11.60 -16.16
C GLU A 102 4.10 11.34 -17.61
N MET A 103 3.64 10.13 -17.93
CA MET A 103 3.09 9.82 -19.26
C MET A 103 1.83 10.63 -19.60
N ARG A 104 1.02 10.99 -18.59
CA ARG A 104 -0.17 11.83 -18.77
C ARG A 104 0.19 13.30 -18.99
N LYS A 105 1.28 13.80 -18.39
CA LYS A 105 1.85 15.13 -18.67
C LYS A 105 2.50 15.20 -20.05
N ALA A 106 3.19 14.15 -20.48
CA ALA A 106 3.85 14.09 -21.79
C ALA A 106 2.88 13.98 -22.99
N LYS A 107 1.60 13.67 -22.76
CA LYS A 107 0.55 13.60 -23.80
C LYS A 107 -0.23 14.90 -24.01
N LYS A 108 0.14 15.99 -23.32
CA LYS A 108 -0.50 17.30 -23.47
C LYS A 108 0.42 18.24 -24.25
#